data_AF-A0A822A2N8-F1
#
_entry.id   AF-A0A822A2N8-F1
#
_cell.length_a   1.000
_cell.length_b   1.000
_cell.length_c   1.000
_cell.angle_alpha   90.00
_cell.angle_beta   90.00
_cell.angle_gamma   90.00
#
_symmetry.space_group_name_H-M   'P 1'
#
loop_
_entity.id
_entity.type
_entity.pdbx_description
1 polymer ?
#
loop_
_entity_poly.entity_id
_entity_poly.type
_entity_poly.pdbx_seq_one_letter_code
_entity_poly.pdbx_strand_id
1 'polypeptide(L)'
;TTVSTTVTATVRTQTTTIPTTTIATTTTAAGISDDGYNNRIIKRASGSLVGVPLTSGTGRDFSQVWNPSASVIDTYGNLYVSDMFNYRIMKYSNISSTSGSPPITGQVVAGGTFGNGYNQQLISWGVAVDPSGYVFVSDYANNRVMKWAPGAVTGSLVAGIGNGTAGNGSRELHWPLGIYLDQSLALYIADAGNGRIQKWLSGSSTGITVAGTNGQIGYPTDVSVDNYGAIYAWSGGGLYRFTPGSTWGTIVISYYSAVFGFKFDSIGNVILGQHKAAGYI
;
A
#
# COMPACT_ATOMS: atom_id res chain seq x y z
N THR A 1 1.98 -45.91 -38.07
CA THR A 1 1.43 -45.93 -36.69
C THR A 1 1.63 -44.56 -36.11
N THR A 2 0.63 -43.70 -36.29
CA THR A 2 0.66 -42.30 -35.85
C THR A 2 -0.32 -42.18 -34.70
N VAL A 3 0.18 -42.01 -33.48
CA VAL A 3 -0.66 -41.85 -32.29
C VAL A 3 -1.01 -40.38 -32.17
N SER A 4 -2.25 -40.03 -32.50
CA SER A 4 -2.86 -38.74 -32.17
C SER A 4 -3.40 -38.79 -30.75
N THR A 5 -2.77 -38.10 -29.80
CA THR A 5 -3.32 -37.89 -28.46
C THR A 5 -4.18 -36.63 -28.47
N THR A 6 -5.50 -36.81 -28.50
CA THR A 6 -6.48 -35.76 -28.21
C THR A 6 -6.49 -35.52 -26.69
N VAL A 7 -5.99 -34.37 -26.24
CA VAL A 7 -6.14 -33.93 -24.85
C VAL A 7 -7.48 -33.22 -24.72
N THR A 8 -8.46 -33.90 -24.13
CA THR A 8 -9.75 -33.29 -23.77
C THR A 8 -9.55 -32.47 -22.50
N ALA A 9 -9.52 -31.14 -22.62
CA ALA A 9 -9.57 -30.25 -21.48
C ALA A 9 -10.99 -30.27 -20.89
N THR A 10 -11.18 -30.93 -19.76
CA THR A 10 -12.41 -30.83 -18.99
C THR A 10 -12.47 -29.43 -18.37
N VAL A 11 -13.29 -28.54 -18.95
CA VAL A 11 -13.69 -27.29 -18.28
C VAL A 11 -14.50 -27.69 -17.06
N ARG A 12 -13.87 -27.72 -15.88
CA ARG A 12 -14.61 -27.71 -14.62
C ARG A 12 -15.19 -26.31 -14.45
N THR A 13 -16.42 -26.11 -14.91
CA THR A 13 -17.29 -25.05 -14.39
C THR A 13 -17.61 -25.39 -12.94
N GLN A 14 -16.68 -25.08 -12.04
CA GLN A 14 -17.00 -25.03 -10.63
C GLN A 14 -17.73 -23.71 -10.39
N THR A 15 -19.05 -23.78 -10.35
CA THR A 15 -19.89 -22.79 -9.67
C THR A 15 -19.59 -22.88 -8.17
N THR A 16 -18.39 -22.47 -7.78
CA THR A 16 -18.13 -22.09 -6.39
C THR A 16 -18.86 -20.78 -6.19
N THR A 17 -19.94 -20.83 -5.42
CA THR A 17 -20.49 -19.66 -4.73
C THR A 17 -19.33 -18.89 -4.12
N ILE A 18 -18.99 -17.76 -4.76
CA ILE A 18 -18.04 -16.77 -4.26
C ILE A 18 -18.52 -16.44 -2.84
N PRO A 19 -17.67 -16.52 -1.80
CA PRO A 19 -18.09 -16.11 -0.48
C PRO A 19 -18.61 -14.68 -0.61
N THR A 20 -19.88 -14.49 -0.30
CA THR A 20 -20.47 -13.17 -0.13
C THR A 20 -19.54 -12.45 0.83
N THR A 21 -18.84 -11.43 0.34
CA THR A 21 -17.89 -10.61 1.11
C THR A 21 -18.61 -10.16 2.36
N THR A 22 -18.42 -10.91 3.45
CA THR A 22 -18.97 -10.55 4.74
C THR A 22 -18.07 -9.41 5.17
N ILE A 23 -18.63 -8.20 5.24
CA ILE A 23 -17.93 -7.07 5.84
C ILE A 23 -17.81 -7.43 7.31
N ALA A 24 -16.72 -8.10 7.65
CA ALA A 24 -16.35 -8.35 9.01
C ALA A 24 -15.91 -7.00 9.58
N THR A 25 -16.80 -6.31 10.31
CA THR A 25 -16.43 -5.24 11.25
C THR A 25 -15.69 -5.82 12.47
N THR A 26 -15.01 -6.95 12.28
CA THR A 26 -14.34 -7.70 13.35
C THR A 26 -13.14 -6.90 13.81
N THR A 27 -13.20 -6.54 15.09
CA THR A 27 -12.17 -5.85 15.88
C THR A 27 -10.86 -6.64 16.04
N THR A 28 -10.73 -7.79 15.37
CA THR A 28 -9.64 -8.75 15.51
C THR A 28 -8.64 -8.73 14.36
N ALA A 29 -8.89 -7.99 13.29
CA ALA A 29 -8.01 -7.92 12.14
C ALA A 29 -7.08 -6.68 12.20
N ALA A 30 -5.80 -6.89 11.96
CA ALA A 30 -4.72 -5.92 12.07
C ALA A 30 -4.78 -4.82 10.98
N GLY A 31 -5.77 -3.93 11.08
CA GLY A 31 -5.78 -2.66 10.38
C GLY A 31 -4.97 -1.64 11.16
N ILE A 32 -4.02 -0.99 10.49
CA ILE A 32 -3.28 0.12 11.06
C ILE A 32 -3.96 1.41 10.60
N SER A 33 -4.46 2.20 11.55
CA SER A 33 -5.02 3.52 11.27
C SER A 33 -4.10 4.64 11.75
N ASP A 34 -3.79 5.57 10.85
CA ASP A 34 -3.43 6.94 11.19
C ASP A 34 -4.74 7.72 11.47
N ASP A 35 -4.80 8.47 12.56
CA ASP A 35 -5.96 9.32 12.84
C ASP A 35 -5.88 10.72 12.21
N GLY A 36 -4.85 11.00 11.38
CA GLY A 36 -4.68 12.19 10.53
C GLY A 36 -4.45 13.51 11.29
N TYR A 37 -4.90 13.56 12.55
CA TYR A 37 -4.86 14.73 13.42
C TYR A 37 -4.01 14.51 14.68
N ASN A 38 -3.80 13.27 15.14
CA ASN A 38 -3.04 13.02 16.38
C ASN A 38 -1.73 12.25 16.16
N ASN A 39 -1.28 12.04 14.93
CA ASN A 39 0.03 11.44 14.60
C ASN A 39 0.26 10.08 15.26
N ARG A 40 -0.78 9.24 15.44
CA ARG A 40 -0.64 7.92 16.07
C ARG A 40 -0.93 6.81 15.08
N ILE A 41 -0.14 5.74 15.17
CA ILE A 41 -0.27 4.56 14.31
C ILE A 41 -0.65 3.38 15.20
N ILE A 42 -1.91 2.96 15.10
CA ILE A 42 -2.55 2.02 16.04
C ILE A 42 -2.81 0.70 15.33
N LYS A 43 -2.25 -0.41 15.81
CA LYS A 43 -2.61 -1.77 15.38
C LYS A 43 -3.75 -2.29 16.27
N ARG A 44 -4.88 -2.70 15.68
CA ARG A 44 -5.94 -3.43 16.43
C ARG A 44 -5.72 -4.93 16.33
N ALA A 45 -5.48 -5.59 17.45
CA ALA A 45 -5.76 -7.02 17.62
C ALA A 45 -6.32 -7.24 19.03
N SER A 46 -7.54 -7.78 19.11
CA SER A 46 -8.17 -8.39 20.30
C SER A 46 -7.99 -7.68 21.66
N GLY A 47 -8.15 -6.36 21.70
CA GLY A 47 -8.47 -5.64 22.94
C GLY A 47 -7.29 -5.11 23.78
N SER A 48 -6.04 -5.21 23.32
CA SER A 48 -4.93 -4.46 23.95
C SER A 48 -4.30 -3.50 22.94
N LEU A 49 -4.22 -2.22 23.31
CA LEU A 49 -3.64 -1.17 22.49
C LEU A 49 -2.13 -1.41 22.36
N VAL A 50 -1.70 -1.77 21.16
CA VAL A 50 -0.28 -1.85 20.80
C VAL A 50 -0.06 -0.80 19.72
N GLY A 51 0.46 0.35 20.12
CA GLY A 51 0.73 1.50 19.25
C GLY A 51 2.13 2.03 19.49
N VAL A 52 2.72 2.63 18.47
CA VAL A 52 3.94 3.42 18.66
C VAL A 52 3.50 4.80 19.16
N PRO A 53 3.92 5.24 20.35
CA PRO A 53 3.59 6.58 20.86
C PRO A 53 4.39 7.60 20.06
N LEU A 54 3.80 8.09 18.99
CA LEU A 54 4.38 9.12 18.13
C LEU A 54 3.79 10.49 18.46
N THR A 55 4.60 11.52 18.27
CA THR A 55 4.21 12.93 18.42
C THR A 55 4.29 13.65 17.08
N SER A 56 3.55 14.75 16.93
CA SER A 56 3.74 15.64 15.78
C SER A 56 5.12 16.28 15.85
N GLY A 57 5.83 16.38 14.73
CA GLY A 57 7.01 17.23 14.69
C GLY A 57 7.84 17.12 13.41
N THR A 58 8.82 18.01 13.31
CA THR A 58 9.73 18.19 12.15
C THR A 58 10.78 17.08 12.01
N GLY A 59 10.56 15.93 12.68
CA GLY A 59 11.37 14.74 12.58
C GLY A 59 12.75 14.82 13.24
N ARG A 60 13.00 15.81 14.12
CA ARG A 60 14.26 15.91 14.90
C ARG A 60 14.40 14.78 15.91
N ASP A 61 13.28 14.27 16.40
CA ASP A 61 13.19 13.04 17.19
C ASP A 61 12.67 11.90 16.30
N PHE A 62 13.14 10.67 16.53
CA PHE A 62 12.60 9.47 15.88
C PHE A 62 11.22 9.09 16.41
N SER A 63 10.73 9.69 17.49
CA SER A 63 9.34 9.59 17.90
C SER A 63 8.42 10.60 17.21
N GLN A 64 8.95 11.53 16.40
CA GLN A 64 8.17 12.56 15.72
C GLN A 64 7.87 12.17 14.27
N VAL A 65 6.61 12.28 13.88
CA VAL A 65 6.16 12.18 12.48
C VAL A 65 5.27 13.38 12.14
N TRP A 66 5.18 13.72 10.86
CA TRP A 66 4.37 14.83 10.38
C TRP A 66 3.52 14.39 9.18
N ASN A 67 2.21 14.32 9.44
CA ASN A 67 1.18 13.93 8.48
C ASN A 67 1.48 12.57 7.81
N PRO A 68 1.58 11.49 8.59
CA PRO A 68 1.90 10.20 8.01
C PRO A 68 0.81 9.75 7.02
N SER A 69 1.19 9.30 5.83
CA SER A 69 0.23 9.03 4.75
C SER A 69 -0.09 7.54 4.56
N ALA A 70 0.82 6.66 4.98
CA ALA A 70 0.65 5.21 4.90
C ALA A 70 1.52 4.49 5.93
N SER A 71 1.15 3.24 6.22
CA SER A 71 1.97 2.35 7.04
C SER A 71 1.81 0.88 6.64
N VAL A 72 2.82 0.08 6.95
CA VAL A 72 2.83 -1.38 6.71
C VAL A 72 3.60 -2.08 7.84
N ILE A 73 3.22 -3.31 8.16
CA ILE A 73 3.97 -4.18 9.07
C ILE A 73 4.64 -5.29 8.26
N ASP A 74 5.95 -5.50 8.46
CA ASP A 74 6.66 -6.64 7.87
C ASP A 74 6.38 -7.95 8.62
N THR A 75 6.84 -9.07 8.06
CA THR A 75 6.67 -10.42 8.64
C THR A 75 7.34 -10.58 10.00
N TYR A 76 8.32 -9.74 10.33
CA TYR A 76 9.00 -9.73 11.63
C TYR A 76 8.30 -8.83 12.66
N GLY A 77 7.19 -8.20 12.29
CA GLY A 77 6.44 -7.32 13.17
C GLY A 77 7.00 -5.90 13.28
N ASN A 78 7.87 -5.46 12.38
CA ASN A 78 8.31 -4.06 12.35
C ASN A 78 7.30 -3.19 11.61
N LEU A 79 7.04 -1.99 12.12
CA LEU A 79 6.17 -1.00 11.50
C LEU A 79 6.99 -0.06 10.62
N TYR A 80 6.52 0.18 9.40
CA TYR A 80 7.05 1.18 8.49
C TYR A 80 6.01 2.26 8.25
N VAL A 81 6.44 3.50 8.21
CA VAL A 81 5.58 4.68 8.18
C VAL A 81 6.11 5.67 7.16
N SER A 82 5.26 6.08 6.23
CA SER A 82 5.55 7.25 5.40
C SER A 82 5.37 8.50 6.23
N ASP A 83 6.48 9.18 6.55
CA ASP A 83 6.50 10.43 7.30
C ASP A 83 6.58 11.59 6.29
N MET A 84 5.41 11.86 5.68
CA MET A 84 5.25 12.57 4.41
C MET A 84 5.95 13.92 4.36
N PHE A 85 5.75 14.77 5.38
CA PHE A 85 6.32 16.13 5.41
C PHE A 85 7.72 16.22 6.03
N ASN A 86 8.24 15.10 6.55
CA ASN A 86 9.66 14.99 6.90
C ASN A 86 10.46 14.23 5.82
N TYR A 87 9.83 13.92 4.68
CA TYR A 87 10.49 13.34 3.48
C TYR A 87 11.28 12.08 3.81
N ARG A 88 10.71 11.20 4.63
CA ARG A 88 11.39 10.00 5.12
C ARG A 88 10.42 8.84 5.33
N ILE A 89 10.95 7.63 5.27
CA ILE A 89 10.27 6.45 5.79
C ILE A 89 10.88 6.06 7.12
N MET A 90 10.04 5.98 8.14
CA MET A 90 10.42 5.54 9.47
C MET A 90 10.15 4.04 9.64
N LYS A 91 11.10 3.30 10.21
CA LYS A 91 10.92 1.93 10.69
C LYS A 91 10.95 1.93 12.22
N TYR A 92 9.95 1.31 12.82
CA TYR A 92 9.85 1.07 14.26
C TYR A 92 9.91 -0.42 14.54
N SER A 93 10.88 -0.82 15.36
CA SER A 93 11.05 -2.20 15.79
C SER A 93 10.42 -2.42 17.16
N ASN A 94 10.12 -3.68 17.51
CA ASN A 94 9.53 -4.06 18.82
C ASN A 94 8.16 -3.45 19.10
N ILE A 95 7.32 -3.24 18.07
CA ILE A 95 6.04 -2.54 18.27
C ILE A 95 5.09 -3.28 19.21
N SER A 96 5.25 -4.60 19.40
CA SER A 96 4.47 -5.44 20.33
C SER A 96 5.04 -5.51 21.75
N SER A 97 5.95 -4.60 22.12
CA SER A 97 6.59 -4.60 23.44
C SER A 97 5.58 -4.45 24.58
N THR A 98 5.53 -5.44 25.47
CA THR A 98 4.86 -5.35 26.78
C THR A 98 5.79 -4.74 27.83
N SER A 99 5.27 -4.41 29.02
CA SER A 99 6.08 -3.93 30.15
C SER A 99 7.30 -4.82 30.39
N GLY A 100 8.50 -4.23 30.39
CA GLY A 100 9.79 -4.94 30.53
C GLY A 100 10.51 -5.30 29.23
N SER A 101 9.88 -5.13 28.06
CA SER A 101 10.54 -5.25 26.76
C SER A 101 11.47 -4.05 26.47
N PRO A 102 12.48 -4.20 25.58
CA PRO A 102 13.28 -3.07 25.10
C PRO A 102 12.42 -1.94 24.51
N PRO A 103 12.87 -0.67 24.58
CA PRO A 103 12.10 0.45 24.05
C PRO A 103 11.87 0.33 22.54
N ILE A 104 10.72 0.82 22.07
CA ILE A 104 10.45 0.98 20.64
C ILE A 104 11.52 1.92 20.07
N THR A 105 12.24 1.46 19.05
CA THR A 105 13.31 2.21 18.40
C THR A 105 12.90 2.58 16.98
N GLY A 106 12.88 3.87 16.69
CA GLY A 106 12.64 4.42 15.35
C GLY A 106 13.94 4.67 14.60
N GLN A 107 13.96 4.44 13.30
CA GLN A 107 15.08 4.75 12.41
C GLN A 107 14.59 5.14 11.02
N VAL A 108 15.35 5.97 10.32
CA VAL A 108 15.09 6.30 8.91
C VAL A 108 15.62 5.18 8.03
N VAL A 109 14.76 4.64 7.15
CA VAL A 109 15.11 3.53 6.25
C VAL A 109 15.00 3.88 4.76
N ALA A 110 14.46 5.05 4.43
CA ALA A 110 14.46 5.58 3.07
C ALA A 110 14.33 7.12 3.11
N GLY A 111 15.06 7.78 2.20
CA GLY A 111 15.13 9.24 2.07
C GLY A 111 15.69 9.95 3.29
N GLY A 112 15.02 11.02 3.73
CA GLY A 112 15.46 11.91 4.82
C GLY A 112 15.80 13.33 4.38
N THR A 113 15.70 13.64 3.08
CA THR A 113 15.90 14.99 2.56
C THR A 113 14.95 15.29 1.41
N PHE A 114 14.56 16.56 1.30
CA PHE A 114 13.72 17.08 0.24
C PHE A 114 14.44 17.07 -1.11
N GLY A 115 13.79 16.57 -2.16
CA GLY A 115 14.26 16.70 -3.54
C GLY A 115 13.90 15.52 -4.43
N ASN A 116 14.56 15.44 -5.59
CA ASN A 116 14.33 14.40 -6.60
C ASN A 116 15.55 13.50 -6.85
N GLY A 117 16.65 13.65 -6.09
CA GLY A 117 17.76 12.71 -6.09
C GLY A 117 17.34 11.31 -5.64
N TYR A 118 18.15 10.29 -5.90
CA TYR A 118 17.85 8.91 -5.48
C TYR A 118 18.02 8.66 -3.98
N ASN A 119 18.62 9.58 -3.24
CA ASN A 119 18.65 9.63 -1.77
C ASN A 119 17.63 10.63 -1.19
N GLN A 120 16.74 11.18 -2.02
CA GLN A 120 15.80 12.23 -1.64
C GLN A 120 14.36 11.83 -1.96
N GLN A 121 13.41 12.44 -1.26
CA GLN A 121 11.99 12.30 -1.49
C GLN A 121 11.36 13.69 -1.53
N LEU A 122 10.31 13.88 -2.33
CA LEU A 122 9.59 15.15 -2.36
C LEU A 122 8.34 15.06 -1.49
N ILE A 123 7.51 14.04 -1.72
CA ILE A 123 6.35 13.71 -0.89
C ILE A 123 6.14 12.19 -1.00
N SER A 124 6.52 11.45 0.03
CA SER A 124 6.26 10.01 0.09
C SER A 124 4.79 9.75 0.47
N TRP A 125 4.12 8.86 -0.24
CA TRP A 125 2.72 8.50 0.06
C TRP A 125 2.58 7.07 0.56
N GLY A 126 2.68 6.11 -0.36
CA GLY A 126 2.53 4.68 -0.09
C GLY A 126 3.86 4.02 0.27
N VAL A 127 3.79 3.01 1.12
CA VAL A 127 4.94 2.20 1.54
C VAL A 127 4.59 0.71 1.44
N ALA A 128 5.50 -0.08 0.88
CA ALA A 128 5.44 -1.54 0.88
C ALA A 128 6.83 -2.10 1.24
N VAL A 129 6.88 -3.28 1.84
CA VAL A 129 8.13 -3.92 2.26
C VAL A 129 8.14 -5.37 1.81
N ASP A 130 9.24 -5.82 1.21
CA ASP A 130 9.40 -7.21 0.81
C ASP A 130 9.93 -8.10 1.95
N PRO A 131 9.86 -9.44 1.84
CA PRO A 131 10.36 -10.35 2.87
C PRO A 131 11.87 -10.24 3.15
N SER A 132 12.64 -9.65 2.25
CA SER A 132 14.08 -9.39 2.41
C SER A 132 14.35 -8.03 3.08
N GLY A 133 13.32 -7.25 3.37
CA GLY A 133 13.40 -5.94 4.02
C GLY A 133 13.62 -4.77 3.07
N TYR A 134 13.50 -4.95 1.74
CA TYR A 134 13.52 -3.82 0.82
C TYR A 134 12.27 -2.97 1.01
N VAL A 135 12.46 -1.66 1.11
CA VAL A 135 11.39 -0.69 1.30
C VAL A 135 11.07 -0.03 -0.04
N PHE A 136 9.84 -0.18 -0.50
CA PHE A 136 9.30 0.46 -1.70
C PHE A 136 8.45 1.66 -1.28
N VAL A 137 8.62 2.78 -2.00
CA VAL A 137 8.00 4.05 -1.66
C VAL A 137 7.48 4.72 -2.92
N SER A 138 6.19 5.05 -2.95
CA SER A 138 5.68 5.99 -3.95
C SER A 138 6.03 7.42 -3.52
N ASP A 139 6.85 8.06 -4.34
CA ASP A 139 7.26 9.45 -4.17
C ASP A 139 6.33 10.28 -5.06
N TYR A 140 5.11 10.48 -4.53
CA TYR A 140 3.92 11.00 -5.23
C TYR A 140 4.23 12.25 -6.05
N ALA A 141 4.91 13.23 -5.43
CA ALA A 141 5.18 14.50 -6.08
C ALA A 141 6.32 14.43 -7.12
N ASN A 142 7.16 13.38 -7.06
CA ASN A 142 8.18 13.08 -8.06
C ASN A 142 7.71 12.05 -9.11
N ASN A 143 6.42 11.68 -9.12
CA ASN A 143 5.84 10.81 -10.15
C ASN A 143 6.62 9.50 -10.37
N ARG A 144 7.10 8.89 -9.28
CA ARG A 144 7.95 7.69 -9.32
C ARG A 144 7.70 6.76 -8.14
N VAL A 145 8.15 5.52 -8.29
CA VAL A 145 8.35 4.59 -7.17
C VAL A 145 9.82 4.25 -7.06
N MET A 146 10.34 4.35 -5.85
CA MET A 146 11.73 4.08 -5.51
C MET A 146 11.81 2.92 -4.51
N LYS A 147 12.92 2.16 -4.51
CA LYS A 147 13.19 1.13 -3.49
C LYS A 147 14.55 1.33 -2.82
N TRP A 148 14.63 1.00 -1.53
CA TRP A 148 15.86 0.98 -0.74
C TRP A 148 16.11 -0.42 -0.23
N ALA A 149 17.36 -0.88 -0.34
CA ALA A 149 17.82 -2.07 0.39
C ALA A 149 17.95 -1.75 1.89
N PRO A 150 17.87 -2.76 2.78
CA PRO A 150 18.15 -2.56 4.19
C PRO A 150 19.50 -1.86 4.42
N GLY A 151 19.49 -0.72 5.13
CA GLY A 151 20.70 0.07 5.43
C GLY A 151 21.24 0.91 4.27
N ALA A 152 20.58 0.92 3.11
CA ALA A 152 21.02 1.75 1.98
C ALA A 152 20.75 3.24 2.21
N VAL A 153 21.72 4.08 1.86
CA VAL A 153 21.58 5.54 1.87
C VAL A 153 20.95 6.09 0.57
N THR A 154 21.05 5.34 -0.51
CA THR A 154 20.51 5.68 -1.83
C THR A 154 19.54 4.60 -2.30
N GLY A 155 18.42 5.03 -2.89
CA GLY A 155 17.45 4.14 -3.49
C GLY A 155 17.77 3.82 -4.94
N SER A 156 16.90 3.03 -5.54
CA SER A 156 16.89 2.72 -6.98
C SER A 156 15.48 2.90 -7.53
N LEU A 157 15.40 3.35 -8.78
CA LEU A 157 14.14 3.54 -9.48
C LEU A 157 13.47 2.19 -9.76
N VAL A 158 12.19 2.07 -9.43
CA VAL A 158 11.36 0.90 -9.70
C VAL A 158 10.37 1.19 -10.85
N ALA A 159 9.69 2.33 -10.77
CA ALA A 159 8.68 2.74 -11.74
C ALA A 159 8.67 4.26 -11.91
N GLY A 160 8.23 4.73 -13.08
CA GLY A 160 8.37 6.13 -13.51
C GLY A 160 9.69 6.35 -14.28
N ILE A 161 9.88 7.58 -14.76
CA ILE A 161 11.08 7.99 -15.52
C ILE A 161 12.18 8.60 -14.64
N GLY A 162 11.92 8.77 -13.34
CA GLY A 162 12.90 9.08 -12.31
C GLY A 162 13.33 10.55 -12.20
N ASN A 163 13.01 11.39 -13.19
CA ASN A 163 13.35 12.82 -13.22
C ASN A 163 12.29 13.74 -12.58
N GLY A 164 11.19 13.19 -12.05
CA GLY A 164 10.09 13.96 -11.46
C GLY A 164 8.93 14.25 -12.41
N THR A 165 9.08 14.02 -13.71
CA THR A 165 8.08 14.36 -14.72
C THR A 165 6.92 13.36 -14.72
N ALA A 166 5.69 13.89 -14.72
CA ALA A 166 4.47 13.10 -14.87
C ALA A 166 4.24 12.69 -16.33
N GLY A 167 3.55 11.58 -16.53
CA GLY A 167 3.10 11.13 -17.85
C GLY A 167 2.18 9.93 -17.75
N ASN A 168 1.71 9.43 -18.90
CA ASN A 168 0.75 8.33 -19.00
C ASN A 168 1.25 7.15 -19.84
N GLY A 169 2.47 7.22 -20.37
CA GLY A 169 3.13 6.13 -21.06
C GLY A 169 3.36 4.91 -20.15
N SER A 170 3.79 3.81 -20.75
CA SER A 170 4.05 2.54 -20.03
C SER A 170 5.22 2.62 -19.05
N ARG A 171 6.07 3.65 -19.15
CA ARG A 171 7.20 3.91 -18.24
C ARG A 171 6.90 5.05 -17.26
N GLU A 172 5.76 5.70 -17.41
CA GLU A 172 5.45 6.96 -16.74
C GLU A 172 4.34 6.76 -15.72
N LEU A 173 4.34 7.61 -14.72
CA LEU A 173 3.33 7.68 -13.68
C LEU A 173 2.87 9.13 -13.55
N HIS A 174 1.70 9.33 -12.97
CA HIS A 174 1.18 10.63 -12.60
C HIS A 174 0.51 10.49 -11.24
N TRP A 175 1.12 11.10 -10.21
CA TRP A 175 0.62 11.06 -8.84
C TRP A 175 0.43 9.62 -8.30
N PRO A 176 1.48 8.78 -8.26
CA PRO A 176 1.38 7.45 -7.67
C PRO A 176 1.11 7.56 -6.16
N LEU A 177 0.01 6.96 -5.69
CA LEU A 177 -0.41 6.96 -4.29
C LEU A 177 -0.16 5.59 -3.65
N GLY A 178 -1.20 4.87 -3.23
CA GLY A 178 -1.05 3.55 -2.63
C GLY A 178 -0.31 2.56 -3.54
N ILE A 179 0.51 1.72 -2.91
CA ILE A 179 1.27 0.66 -3.56
C ILE A 179 1.08 -0.65 -2.82
N TYR A 180 1.15 -1.76 -3.55
CA TYR A 180 1.06 -3.11 -3.02
C TYR A 180 2.08 -4.01 -3.70
N LEU A 181 2.75 -4.86 -2.94
CA LEU A 181 3.71 -5.83 -3.45
C LEU A 181 3.12 -7.23 -3.28
N ASP A 182 3.01 -7.98 -4.38
CA ASP A 182 2.56 -9.37 -4.31
C ASP A 182 3.70 -10.33 -3.91
N GLN A 183 3.36 -11.60 -3.68
CA GLN A 183 4.33 -12.63 -3.28
C GLN A 183 5.41 -12.91 -4.34
N SER A 184 5.17 -12.54 -5.60
CA SER A 184 6.15 -12.66 -6.70
C SER A 184 6.98 -11.38 -6.87
N LEU A 185 6.87 -10.43 -5.92
CA LEU A 185 7.50 -9.11 -5.97
C LEU A 185 7.04 -8.26 -7.15
N ALA A 186 5.86 -8.52 -7.71
CA ALA A 186 5.25 -7.58 -8.64
C ALA A 186 4.58 -6.44 -7.87
N LEU A 187 4.89 -5.22 -8.29
CA LEU A 187 4.43 -4.00 -7.66
C LEU A 187 3.15 -3.51 -8.36
N TYR A 188 2.08 -3.33 -7.59
CA TYR A 188 0.85 -2.70 -8.01
C TYR A 188 0.83 -1.27 -7.51
N ILE A 189 0.46 -0.33 -8.36
CA ILE A 189 0.54 1.11 -8.11
C ILE A 189 -0.81 1.73 -8.45
N ALA A 190 -1.41 2.44 -7.50
CA ALA A 190 -2.50 3.37 -7.77
C ALA A 190 -1.93 4.62 -8.46
N ASP A 191 -1.99 4.63 -9.78
CA ASP A 191 -1.50 5.73 -10.63
C ASP A 191 -2.59 6.80 -10.72
N ALA A 192 -2.75 7.55 -9.63
CA ALA A 192 -3.99 8.26 -9.30
C ALA A 192 -4.35 9.34 -10.31
N GLY A 193 -3.36 10.13 -10.75
CA GLY A 193 -3.54 11.18 -11.73
C GLY A 193 -3.89 10.67 -13.13
N ASN A 194 -3.63 9.38 -13.40
CA ASN A 194 -4.02 8.71 -14.65
C ASN A 194 -5.27 7.84 -14.50
N GLY A 195 -5.86 7.74 -13.29
CA GLY A 195 -7.07 6.97 -13.05
C GLY A 195 -6.95 5.48 -13.36
N ARG A 196 -5.77 4.89 -13.13
CA ARG A 196 -5.47 3.49 -13.46
C ARG A 196 -4.69 2.77 -12.36
N ILE A 197 -4.70 1.45 -12.40
CA ILE A 197 -3.78 0.61 -11.62
C ILE A 197 -2.71 0.05 -12.55
N GLN A 198 -1.45 0.33 -12.24
CA GLN A 198 -0.28 -0.21 -12.95
C GLN A 198 0.31 -1.39 -12.21
N LYS A 199 0.65 -2.47 -12.92
CA LYS A 199 1.47 -3.58 -12.44
C LYS A 199 2.86 -3.50 -13.04
N TRP A 200 3.89 -3.46 -12.19
CA TRP A 200 5.30 -3.52 -12.55
C TRP A 200 5.87 -4.86 -12.11
N LEU A 201 6.33 -5.67 -13.07
CA LEU A 201 7.04 -6.90 -12.75
C LEU A 201 8.45 -6.57 -12.23
N SER A 202 8.94 -7.38 -11.29
CA SER A 202 10.31 -7.24 -10.77
C SER A 202 11.32 -7.24 -11.92
N GLY A 203 12.18 -6.22 -11.97
CA GLY A 203 13.18 -6.02 -13.04
C GLY A 203 12.66 -5.42 -14.35
N SER A 204 11.35 -5.21 -14.50
CA SER A 204 10.78 -4.58 -15.70
C SER A 204 11.02 -3.08 -15.73
N SER A 205 11.29 -2.52 -16.92
CA SER A 205 11.37 -1.07 -17.15
C SER A 205 10.02 -0.41 -17.46
N THR A 206 8.97 -1.22 -17.67
CA THR A 206 7.62 -0.78 -18.07
C THR A 206 6.56 -1.44 -17.22
N GLY A 207 5.48 -0.71 -16.95
CA GLY A 207 4.27 -1.18 -16.31
C GLY A 207 3.20 -1.63 -17.29
N ILE A 208 2.27 -2.41 -16.78
CA ILE A 208 1.09 -2.92 -17.48
C ILE A 208 -0.14 -2.35 -16.78
N THR A 209 -1.05 -1.71 -17.53
CA THR A 209 -2.35 -1.32 -16.97
C THR A 209 -3.18 -2.57 -16.68
N VAL A 210 -3.53 -2.79 -15.42
CA VAL A 210 -4.25 -3.99 -14.97
C VAL A 210 -5.67 -3.71 -14.47
N ALA A 211 -6.00 -2.44 -14.19
CA ALA A 211 -7.36 -2.00 -13.87
C ALA A 211 -7.54 -0.51 -14.18
N GLY A 212 -8.80 -0.05 -14.30
CA GLY A 212 -9.13 1.36 -14.49
C GLY A 212 -9.02 1.88 -15.93
N THR A 213 -8.88 1.00 -16.92
CA THR A 213 -8.95 1.42 -18.33
C THR A 213 -10.29 2.13 -18.60
N ASN A 214 -10.28 3.16 -19.45
CA ASN A 214 -11.46 3.98 -19.77
C ASN A 214 -12.03 4.79 -18.59
N GLY A 215 -11.20 5.12 -17.59
CA GLY A 215 -11.57 6.08 -16.53
C GLY A 215 -12.50 5.54 -15.43
N GLN A 216 -12.70 4.22 -15.36
CA GLN A 216 -13.68 3.60 -14.45
C GLN A 216 -13.45 3.86 -12.96
N ILE A 217 -12.19 4.07 -12.56
CA ILE A 217 -11.82 4.27 -11.16
C ILE A 217 -11.50 5.73 -10.84
N GLY A 218 -11.56 6.67 -11.78
CA GLY A 218 -11.35 8.10 -11.50
C GLY A 218 -9.99 8.42 -10.85
N TYR A 219 -9.92 8.48 -9.52
CA TYR A 219 -8.74 8.81 -8.72
C TYR A 219 -8.44 7.73 -7.67
N PRO A 220 -7.78 6.61 -8.05
CA PRO A 220 -7.48 5.54 -7.10
C PRO A 220 -6.44 5.99 -6.08
N THR A 221 -6.72 5.78 -4.79
CA THR A 221 -5.84 6.21 -3.68
C THR A 221 -5.12 5.05 -3.00
N ASP A 222 -5.66 3.84 -3.06
CA ASP A 222 -5.07 2.64 -2.49
C ASP A 222 -5.34 1.43 -3.40
N VAL A 223 -4.46 0.43 -3.33
CA VAL A 223 -4.56 -0.81 -4.13
C VAL A 223 -4.14 -2.01 -3.29
N SER A 224 -4.80 -3.15 -3.49
CA SER A 224 -4.38 -4.44 -2.95
C SER A 224 -4.86 -5.57 -3.86
N VAL A 225 -4.29 -6.75 -3.70
CA VAL A 225 -4.64 -7.94 -4.48
C VAL A 225 -4.94 -9.07 -3.51
N ASP A 226 -6.02 -9.82 -3.75
CA ASP A 226 -6.36 -10.98 -2.94
C ASP A 226 -5.55 -12.24 -3.37
N ASN A 227 -5.69 -13.32 -2.60
CA ASN A 227 -5.01 -14.59 -2.88
C ASN A 227 -5.47 -15.28 -4.18
N TYR A 228 -6.54 -14.80 -4.81
CA TYR A 228 -7.06 -15.29 -6.08
C TYR A 228 -6.67 -14.38 -7.26
N GLY A 229 -5.90 -13.32 -7.00
CA GLY A 229 -5.41 -12.36 -7.99
C GLY A 229 -6.40 -11.25 -8.34
N ALA A 230 -7.55 -11.16 -7.67
CA ALA A 230 -8.47 -10.07 -7.91
C ALA A 230 -7.88 -8.76 -7.36
N ILE A 231 -7.95 -7.70 -8.16
CA ILE A 231 -7.40 -6.41 -7.83
C ILE A 231 -8.48 -5.58 -7.17
N TYR A 232 -8.14 -4.97 -6.05
CA TYR A 232 -9.00 -4.06 -5.33
C TYR A 232 -8.38 -2.66 -5.36
N ALA A 233 -9.20 -1.65 -5.64
CA ALA A 233 -8.77 -0.26 -5.68
C ALA A 233 -9.77 0.61 -4.92
N TRP A 234 -9.27 1.44 -4.00
CA TRP A 234 -10.10 2.44 -3.34
C TRP A 234 -10.13 3.70 -4.19
N SER A 235 -11.33 4.23 -4.46
CA SER A 235 -11.50 5.49 -5.18
C SER A 235 -12.83 6.15 -4.84
N GLY A 236 -12.84 7.47 -4.67
CA GLY A 236 -14.08 8.26 -4.58
C GLY A 236 -15.06 7.81 -3.49
N GLY A 237 -14.57 7.23 -2.39
CA GLY A 237 -15.41 6.72 -1.30
C GLY A 237 -15.98 5.31 -1.52
N GLY A 238 -15.46 4.57 -2.52
CA GLY A 238 -15.84 3.19 -2.79
C GLY A 238 -14.65 2.27 -3.04
N LEU A 239 -14.86 0.98 -2.77
CA LEU A 239 -13.91 -0.09 -3.10
C LEU A 239 -14.36 -0.77 -4.39
N TYR A 240 -13.52 -0.71 -5.41
CA TYR A 240 -13.70 -1.37 -6.68
C TYR A 240 -12.96 -2.71 -6.67
N ARG A 241 -13.59 -3.75 -7.20
CA ARG A 241 -13.01 -5.09 -7.38
C ARG A 241 -12.94 -5.42 -8.86
N PHE A 242 -11.78 -5.86 -9.32
CA PHE A 242 -11.50 -6.30 -10.69
C PHE A 242 -11.09 -7.77 -10.66
N THR A 243 -11.82 -8.60 -11.41
CA THR A 243 -11.46 -10.01 -11.61
C THR A 243 -10.14 -10.08 -12.41
N PRO A 244 -9.25 -11.04 -12.14
CA PRO A 244 -8.03 -11.21 -12.95
C PRO A 244 -8.31 -11.19 -14.45
N GLY A 245 -7.61 -10.33 -15.20
CA GLY A 245 -7.79 -10.17 -16.64
C GLY A 245 -9.01 -9.34 -17.06
N SER A 246 -9.88 -8.94 -16.13
CA SER A 246 -10.97 -8.01 -16.40
C SER A 246 -10.48 -6.57 -16.32
N THR A 247 -10.80 -5.79 -17.34
CA THR A 247 -10.64 -4.34 -17.32
C THR A 247 -11.80 -3.61 -16.63
N TRP A 248 -12.91 -4.31 -16.40
CA TRP A 248 -14.12 -3.80 -15.75
C TRP A 248 -14.15 -4.17 -14.27
N GLY A 249 -14.35 -3.16 -13.43
CA GLY A 249 -14.48 -3.31 -11.97
C GLY A 249 -15.93 -3.22 -11.51
N THR A 250 -16.25 -3.93 -10.44
CA THR A 250 -17.53 -3.78 -9.72
C THR A 250 -17.29 -3.08 -8.39
N ILE A 251 -18.20 -2.19 -8.01
CA ILE A 251 -18.17 -1.59 -6.67
C ILE A 251 -18.64 -2.64 -5.67
N VAL A 252 -17.81 -2.96 -4.69
CA VAL A 252 -18.12 -3.92 -3.62
C VAL A 252 -18.37 -3.24 -2.27
N ILE A 253 -17.94 -1.98 -2.12
CA ILE A 253 -18.24 -1.12 -0.99
C ILE A 253 -18.48 0.30 -1.53
N SER A 254 -19.55 0.96 -1.11
CA SER A 254 -19.88 2.33 -1.52
C SER A 254 -20.25 3.21 -0.31
N TYR A 255 -20.17 4.53 -0.50
CA TYR A 255 -20.67 5.56 0.42
C TYR A 255 -20.05 5.58 1.84
N TYR A 256 -18.80 5.14 1.98
CA TYR A 256 -18.07 5.31 3.23
C TYR A 256 -17.26 6.60 3.19
N SER A 257 -17.70 7.60 3.96
CA SER A 257 -16.90 8.79 4.22
C SER A 257 -15.70 8.42 5.13
N ALA A 258 -14.58 9.11 4.93
CA ALA A 258 -13.40 9.05 5.79
C ALA A 258 -12.63 7.71 5.86
N VAL A 259 -12.72 6.86 4.82
CA VAL A 259 -11.78 5.73 4.64
C VAL A 259 -10.53 6.23 3.92
N PHE A 260 -9.37 6.02 4.53
CA PHE A 260 -8.06 6.44 3.98
C PHE A 260 -7.26 5.28 3.39
N GLY A 261 -7.62 4.03 3.69
CA GLY A 261 -6.95 2.86 3.16
C GLY A 261 -7.67 1.56 3.52
N PHE A 262 -7.28 0.47 2.87
CA PHE A 262 -7.84 -0.85 3.14
C PHE A 262 -6.77 -1.94 2.98
N LYS A 263 -6.94 -3.06 3.69
CA LYS A 263 -6.07 -4.25 3.56
C LYS A 263 -6.90 -5.52 3.72
N PHE A 264 -6.34 -6.65 3.32
CA PHE A 264 -6.92 -7.95 3.60
C PHE A 264 -6.33 -8.55 4.88
N ASP A 265 -7.15 -9.20 5.69
CA ASP A 265 -6.65 -10.10 6.74
C ASP A 265 -6.19 -11.44 6.15
N SER A 266 -5.62 -12.30 7.00
CA SER A 266 -5.06 -13.60 6.58
C SER A 266 -6.10 -14.59 6.04
N ILE A 267 -7.39 -14.33 6.24
CA ILE A 267 -8.49 -15.17 5.77
C ILE A 267 -9.30 -14.50 4.65
N GLY A 268 -8.88 -13.33 4.18
CA GLY A 268 -9.44 -12.63 3.02
C GLY A 268 -10.56 -11.63 3.34
N ASN A 269 -10.77 -11.25 4.60
CA ASN A 269 -11.70 -10.16 4.92
C ASN A 269 -11.07 -8.80 4.60
N VAL A 270 -11.88 -7.86 4.13
CA VAL A 270 -11.46 -6.47 3.93
C VAL A 270 -11.49 -5.73 5.25
N ILE A 271 -10.35 -5.17 5.65
CA ILE A 271 -10.19 -4.26 6.78
C ILE A 271 -10.14 -2.83 6.23
N LEU A 272 -11.00 -1.95 6.73
CA LEU A 272 -11.00 -0.53 6.37
C LEU A 272 -10.34 0.30 7.47
N GLY A 273 -9.41 1.17 7.10
CA GLY A 273 -8.91 2.23 7.96
C GLY A 273 -9.86 3.42 7.92
N GLN A 274 -10.37 3.85 9.08
CA GLN A 274 -11.29 4.98 9.21
C GLN A 274 -10.77 6.01 10.21
N HIS A 275 -11.01 7.30 9.95
CA HIS A 275 -10.83 8.32 10.98
C HIS A 275 -11.86 8.12 12.09
N LYS A 276 -11.46 8.32 13.35
CA LYS A 276 -12.45 8.58 14.41
C LYS A 276 -13.08 9.92 14.05
N ALA A 277 -14.39 9.95 13.80
CA ALA A 277 -15.12 11.21 13.72
C ALA A 277 -14.76 12.06 14.94
N ALA A 278 -14.33 13.30 14.73
CA ALA A 278 -14.13 14.24 15.81
C ALA A 278 -15.47 14.40 16.52
N GLY A 279 -15.63 13.72 17.66
CA GLY A 279 -16.65 14.09 18.62
C GLY A 279 -16.25 15.47 19.12
N TYR A 280 -16.92 16.51 18.64
CA TYR A 280 -16.94 17.78 19.33
C TYR A 280 -17.50 17.52 20.74
N ILE A 281 -16.68 17.73 21.75
CA ILE A 281 -17.09 18.04 23.12
C ILE A 281 -16.35 19.31 23.52
#